data_AF-A0A965B4S9-F1
#
_entry.id   AF-A0A965B4S9-F1
#
_cell.length_a   1.000
_cell.length_b   1.000
_cell.length_c   1.000
_cell.angle_alpha   90.00
_cell.angle_beta   90.00
_cell.angle_gamma   90.00
#
_symmetry.space_group_name_H-M   'P 1'
#
loop_
_entity.id
_entity.type
_entity.pdbx_description
1 polymer ?
#
loop_
_entity_poly.entity_id
_entity_poly.type
_entity_poly.pdbx_seq_one_letter_code
_entity_poly.pdbx_strand_id
1 'polypeptide(L)'
;MSINAMFIVGLVFVPKLWSVVEYLFPLAMAAFFLNAIWTLKMMGDMIARYLAEKDGFNADANNSFAQVLPAFALAMNAVGLAAPAAMSTVPTVVGTSIVLSTLFGTIAALYAIVKIIAAVPALLHHGVDRDAAPTLMIAVPLVTILSIMIMRQDHGLHTTLEGHTTAADTLMFLAKGISIQLAFLGLGWAVLKSQGYFKSYVFGDKTHVGSYALVCPGVAFSVLMHFFINKGLVATHIIDKFGTAYWALTAVALIAQFAMVVLVLRLNRQHFGMARPSAVPAE
;
A
#
# COMPACT_ATOMS: atom_id res chain seq x y z
N MET A 1 2.84 1.91 10.62
CA MET A 1 1.52 1.24 10.72
C MET A 1 0.93 1.25 12.12
N SER A 2 1.74 1.21 13.18
CA SER A 2 1.24 1.16 14.57
C SER A 2 0.24 2.27 14.92
N ILE A 3 0.46 3.50 14.42
CA ILE A 3 -0.48 4.62 14.62
C ILE A 3 -1.88 4.26 14.10
N ASN A 4 -2.00 3.78 12.86
CA ASN A 4 -3.28 3.35 12.28
C ASN A 4 -3.91 2.18 13.05
N ALA A 5 -3.11 1.20 13.46
CA ALA A 5 -3.60 0.05 14.21
C ALA A 5 -4.18 0.46 15.57
N MET A 6 -3.49 1.36 16.30
CA MET A 6 -3.99 1.92 17.56
C MET A 6 -5.30 2.69 17.37
N PHE A 7 -5.46 3.44 16.27
CA PHE A 7 -6.72 4.10 15.95
C PHE A 7 -7.87 3.11 15.74
N ILE A 8 -7.64 2.03 14.97
CA ILE A 8 -8.67 1.01 14.73
C ILE A 8 -9.04 0.30 16.04
N VAL A 9 -8.06 -0.12 16.82
CA VAL A 9 -8.29 -0.74 18.14
C VAL A 9 -9.06 0.21 19.05
N GLY A 10 -8.68 1.49 19.08
CA GLY A 10 -9.39 2.52 19.84
C GLY A 10 -10.85 2.67 19.40
N LEU A 11 -11.11 2.76 18.10
CA LEU A 11 -12.47 2.86 17.55
C LEU A 11 -13.36 1.66 17.88
N VAL A 12 -12.79 0.46 17.93
CA VAL A 12 -13.53 -0.77 18.21
C VAL A 12 -13.80 -0.96 19.70
N PHE A 13 -12.82 -0.68 20.57
CA PHE A 13 -12.88 -1.06 21.98
C PHE A 13 -13.15 0.09 22.96
N VAL A 14 -13.04 1.36 22.55
CA VAL A 14 -13.29 2.51 23.43
C VAL A 14 -14.69 3.09 23.15
N PRO A 15 -15.65 2.93 24.08
CA PRO A 15 -16.99 3.49 23.91
C PRO A 15 -16.95 5.02 23.81
N LYS A 16 -17.78 5.59 22.94
CA LYS A 16 -17.91 7.04 22.73
C LYS A 16 -16.61 7.76 22.30
N LEU A 17 -15.59 7.05 21.80
CA LEU A 17 -14.36 7.68 21.27
C LEU A 17 -14.67 8.78 20.23
N TRP A 18 -15.71 8.56 19.40
CA TRP A 18 -16.11 9.51 18.37
C TRP A 18 -16.56 10.87 18.92
N SER A 19 -17.07 10.95 20.17
CA SER A 19 -17.48 12.23 20.75
C SER A 19 -16.31 13.16 21.07
N VAL A 20 -15.07 12.65 21.05
CA VAL A 20 -13.84 13.42 21.30
C VAL A 20 -12.88 13.39 20.10
N VAL A 21 -13.33 12.92 18.93
CA VAL A 21 -12.47 12.69 17.77
C VAL A 21 -11.80 13.96 17.25
N GLU A 22 -12.48 15.11 17.37
CA GLU A 22 -11.95 16.41 16.94
C GLU A 22 -10.70 16.83 17.72
N TYR A 23 -10.53 16.37 18.96
CA TYR A 23 -9.30 16.58 19.74
C TYR A 23 -8.20 15.57 19.37
N LEU A 24 -8.59 14.36 18.95
CA LEU A 24 -7.66 13.32 18.53
C LEU A 24 -7.06 13.59 17.16
N PHE A 25 -7.78 14.25 16.25
CA PHE A 25 -7.29 14.52 14.89
C PHE A 25 -6.01 15.36 14.87
N PRO A 26 -5.90 16.51 15.56
CA PRO A 26 -4.64 17.27 15.63
C PRO A 26 -3.47 16.45 16.19
N LEU A 27 -3.72 15.64 17.22
CA LEU A 27 -2.70 14.77 17.80
C LEU A 27 -2.25 13.68 16.82
N ALA A 28 -3.19 13.08 16.07
CA ALA A 28 -2.90 12.13 15.01
C ALA A 28 -2.05 12.77 13.91
N MET A 29 -2.42 13.98 13.48
CA MET A 29 -1.70 14.74 12.47
C MET A 29 -0.28 15.04 12.92
N ALA A 30 -0.08 15.46 14.17
CA ALA A 30 1.25 15.67 14.74
C ALA A 30 2.08 14.38 14.71
N ALA A 31 1.50 13.24 15.11
CA ALA A 31 2.18 11.95 15.10
C ALA A 31 2.60 11.52 13.68
N PHE A 32 1.71 11.64 12.68
CA PHE A 32 2.05 11.33 11.29
C PHE A 32 3.04 12.32 10.70
N PHE A 33 2.93 13.61 11.03
CA PHE A 33 3.86 14.63 10.57
C PHE A 33 5.28 14.34 11.09
N LEU A 34 5.45 14.09 12.39
CA LEU A 34 6.73 13.73 12.98
C LEU A 34 7.30 12.45 12.34
N ASN A 35 6.46 11.44 12.11
CA ASN A 35 6.88 10.21 11.45
C ASN A 35 7.26 10.43 9.96
N ALA A 36 6.59 11.35 9.27
CA ALA A 36 6.95 11.76 7.91
C ALA A 36 8.29 12.50 7.86
N ILE A 37 8.54 13.42 8.79
CA ILE A 37 9.84 14.10 8.93
C ILE A 37 10.94 13.09 9.23
N TRP A 38 10.71 12.13 10.12
CA TRP A 38 11.66 11.07 10.40
C TRP A 38 11.94 10.21 9.16
N THR A 39 10.90 9.88 8.38
CA THR A 39 11.04 9.16 7.10
C THR A 39 11.89 9.95 6.11
N LEU A 40 11.63 11.26 5.95
CA LEU A 40 12.41 12.14 5.07
C LEU A 40 13.87 12.23 5.51
N LYS A 41 14.14 12.30 6.82
CA LYS A 41 15.50 12.29 7.34
C LYS A 41 16.24 11.01 6.94
N MET A 42 15.62 9.84 7.16
CA MET A 42 16.23 8.55 6.79
C MET A 42 16.45 8.43 5.27
N MET A 43 15.50 8.92 4.47
CA MET A 43 15.63 9.00 3.01
C MET A 43 16.79 9.92 2.60
N GLY A 44 16.88 11.11 3.21
CA GLY A 44 17.93 12.08 2.97
C GLY A 44 19.31 11.52 3.32
N ASP A 45 19.46 10.92 4.49
CA ASP A 45 20.72 10.28 4.93
C ASP A 45 21.15 9.16 3.98
N MET A 46 20.19 8.36 3.49
CA MET A 46 20.46 7.33 2.50
C MET A 46 20.94 7.91 1.16
N ILE A 47 20.25 8.92 0.63
CA ILE A 47 20.62 9.59 -0.63
C ILE A 47 21.97 10.30 -0.48
N ALA A 48 22.20 10.99 0.64
CA ALA A 48 23.45 11.69 0.92
C ALA A 48 24.64 10.73 0.89
N ARG A 49 24.52 9.53 1.47
CA ARG A 49 25.56 8.48 1.37
C ARG A 49 25.83 8.07 -0.07
N TYR A 50 24.78 7.85 -0.85
CA TYR A 50 24.92 7.47 -2.26
C TYR A 50 25.56 8.56 -3.13
N LEU A 51 25.36 9.83 -2.78
CA LEU A 51 25.91 10.97 -3.53
C LEU A 51 27.29 11.43 -3.03
N ALA A 52 27.66 11.11 -1.79
CA ALA A 52 28.95 11.48 -1.21
C ALA A 52 30.12 10.65 -1.74
N GLU A 53 29.86 9.40 -2.13
CA GLU A 53 30.87 8.46 -2.63
C GLU A 53 30.74 8.28 -4.15
N LYS A 54 31.87 8.29 -4.88
CA LYS A 54 31.89 8.19 -6.36
C LYS A 54 31.26 6.88 -6.87
N ASP A 55 31.37 5.80 -6.08
CA ASP A 55 30.77 4.48 -6.33
C ASP A 55 29.65 4.16 -5.32
N GLY A 56 29.10 5.20 -4.65
CA GLY A 56 28.12 5.05 -3.57
C GLY A 56 26.78 4.46 -4.02
N PHE A 57 26.50 4.45 -5.32
CA PHE A 57 25.31 3.83 -5.90
C PHE A 57 25.66 2.88 -7.05
N ASN A 58 25.45 1.58 -6.82
CA ASN A 58 25.57 0.57 -7.85
C ASN A 58 24.23 0.39 -8.57
N ALA A 59 24.11 0.93 -9.77
CA ALA A 59 22.89 0.84 -10.57
C ALA A 59 22.61 -0.59 -11.06
N ASP A 60 23.65 -1.36 -11.39
CA ASP A 60 23.53 -2.71 -11.93
C ASP A 60 23.03 -3.71 -10.89
N ALA A 61 23.44 -3.53 -9.63
CA ALA A 61 22.99 -4.33 -8.49
C ALA A 61 21.56 -4.01 -8.03
N ASN A 62 20.93 -2.95 -8.58
CA ASN A 62 19.63 -2.46 -8.13
C ASN A 62 18.47 -2.99 -9.01
N ASN A 63 18.49 -4.29 -9.29
CA ASN A 63 17.52 -5.01 -10.11
C ASN A 63 16.24 -5.41 -9.35
N SER A 64 15.72 -4.50 -8.52
CA SER A 64 14.59 -4.73 -7.64
C SER A 64 13.77 -3.46 -7.42
N PHE A 65 12.47 -3.62 -7.10
CA PHE A 65 11.62 -2.51 -6.67
C PHE A 65 11.66 -2.27 -5.15
N ALA A 66 12.55 -2.95 -4.41
CA ALA A 66 12.84 -2.63 -3.02
C ALA A 66 13.20 -1.15 -2.82
N GLN A 67 13.84 -0.52 -3.80
CA GLN A 67 14.13 0.93 -3.81
C GLN A 67 12.89 1.84 -3.79
N VAL A 68 11.69 1.31 -4.00
CA VAL A 68 10.42 2.05 -3.91
C VAL A 68 9.87 2.04 -2.48
N LEU A 69 10.39 1.19 -1.59
CA LEU A 69 9.98 1.11 -0.17
C LEU A 69 10.01 2.47 0.56
N PRO A 70 11.00 3.37 0.35
CA PRO A 70 10.98 4.67 1.00
C PRO A 70 9.80 5.55 0.55
N ALA A 71 9.45 5.54 -0.73
CA ALA A 71 8.23 6.21 -1.21
C ALA A 71 6.98 5.58 -0.59
N PHE A 72 6.93 4.25 -0.49
CA PHE A 72 5.81 3.56 0.16
C PHE A 72 5.64 3.97 1.62
N ALA A 73 6.74 4.04 2.38
CA ALA A 73 6.71 4.52 3.77
C ALA A 73 6.23 5.98 3.88
N LEU A 74 6.67 6.86 2.98
CA LEU A 74 6.25 8.25 2.96
C LEU A 74 4.77 8.41 2.58
N ALA A 75 4.31 7.68 1.54
CA ALA A 75 2.91 7.66 1.13
C ALA A 75 1.99 7.12 2.24
N MET A 76 2.47 6.20 3.07
CA MET A 76 1.74 5.70 4.23
C MET A 76 1.52 6.78 5.31
N ASN A 77 2.46 7.71 5.46
CA ASN A 77 2.25 8.89 6.31
C ASN A 77 1.29 9.89 5.67
N ALA A 78 1.41 10.10 4.35
CA ALA A 78 0.55 11.00 3.61
C ALA A 78 -0.94 10.59 3.68
N VAL A 79 -1.26 9.31 3.46
CA VAL A 79 -2.64 8.80 3.59
C VAL A 79 -3.17 8.86 5.02
N GLY A 80 -2.29 8.71 6.02
CA GLY A 80 -2.62 8.91 7.44
C GLY A 80 -2.97 10.37 7.74
N LEU A 81 -2.14 11.30 7.24
CA LEU A 81 -2.39 12.74 7.33
C LEU A 81 -3.66 13.17 6.62
N ALA A 82 -4.11 12.47 5.57
CA ALA A 82 -5.36 12.76 4.86
C ALA A 82 -6.61 12.26 5.59
N ALA A 83 -6.48 11.46 6.66
CA ALA A 83 -7.65 10.91 7.35
C ALA A 83 -8.58 12.00 7.95
N PRO A 84 -8.06 13.03 8.64
CA PRO A 84 -8.91 14.12 9.16
C PRO A 84 -9.59 14.94 8.07
N ALA A 85 -9.00 15.10 6.87
CA ALA A 85 -9.65 15.77 5.75
C ALA A 85 -11.02 15.16 5.41
N ALA A 86 -11.16 13.84 5.56
CA ALA A 86 -12.40 13.14 5.24
C ALA A 86 -13.39 13.01 6.42
N MET A 87 -13.01 13.38 7.64
CA MET A 87 -13.78 13.03 8.85
C MET A 87 -13.96 14.17 9.85
N SER A 88 -13.15 15.23 9.76
CA SER A 88 -13.22 16.40 10.63
C SER A 88 -14.30 17.36 10.15
N THR A 89 -14.99 17.98 11.10
CA THR A 89 -15.94 19.07 10.84
C THR A 89 -15.30 20.46 10.99
N VAL A 90 -14.09 20.53 11.57
CA VAL A 90 -13.34 21.78 11.76
C VAL A 90 -12.55 22.16 10.50
N PRO A 91 -12.81 23.32 9.87
CA PRO A 91 -12.18 23.70 8.60
C PRO A 91 -10.66 23.81 8.64
N THR A 92 -10.09 24.29 9.75
CA THR A 92 -8.64 24.42 9.91
C THR A 92 -7.95 23.06 9.95
N VAL A 93 -8.57 22.06 10.57
CA VAL A 93 -8.07 20.68 10.61
C VAL A 93 -8.13 20.06 9.22
N VAL A 94 -9.25 20.21 8.52
CA VAL A 94 -9.43 19.72 7.14
C VAL A 94 -8.40 20.35 6.20
N GLY A 95 -8.29 21.68 6.18
CA GLY A 95 -7.34 22.40 5.31
C GLY A 95 -5.89 22.01 5.59
N THR A 96 -5.49 21.95 6.87
CA THR A 96 -4.13 21.55 7.25
C THR A 96 -3.84 20.09 6.86
N SER A 97 -4.81 19.20 7.06
CA SER A 97 -4.73 17.79 6.66
C SER A 97 -4.52 17.64 5.15
N ILE A 98 -5.27 18.38 4.33
CA ILE A 98 -5.13 18.40 2.87
C ILE A 98 -3.73 18.88 2.47
N VAL A 99 -3.25 20.02 2.99
CA VAL A 99 -1.96 20.59 2.60
C VAL A 99 -0.81 19.64 2.98
N LEU A 100 -0.77 19.14 4.21
CA LEU A 100 0.31 18.27 4.67
C LEU A 100 0.31 16.92 3.95
N SER A 101 -0.86 16.30 3.75
CA SER A 101 -0.95 15.04 3.02
C SER A 101 -0.54 15.20 1.55
N THR A 102 -0.90 16.32 0.90
CA THR A 102 -0.47 16.64 -0.48
C THR A 102 1.05 16.79 -0.58
N LEU A 103 1.69 17.49 0.38
CA LEU A 103 3.14 17.65 0.39
C LEU A 103 3.85 16.30 0.39
N PHE A 104 3.58 15.44 1.36
CA PHE A 104 4.26 14.16 1.48
C PHE A 104 3.83 13.16 0.40
N GLY A 105 2.56 13.20 -0.02
CA GLY A 105 2.04 12.37 -1.10
C GLY A 105 2.71 12.67 -2.44
N THR A 106 2.92 13.95 -2.75
CA THR A 106 3.63 14.39 -3.95
C THR A 106 5.09 13.95 -3.93
N ILE A 107 5.80 14.15 -2.82
CA ILE A 107 7.19 13.70 -2.67
C ILE A 107 7.29 12.18 -2.85
N ALA A 108 6.37 11.43 -2.25
CA ALA A 108 6.34 9.97 -2.37
C ALA A 108 6.09 9.52 -3.81
N ALA A 109 5.14 10.14 -4.51
CA ALA A 109 4.83 9.83 -5.90
C ALA A 109 6.03 10.12 -6.83
N LEU A 110 6.67 11.28 -6.70
CA LEU A 110 7.85 11.64 -7.48
C LEU A 110 9.00 10.67 -7.24
N TYR A 111 9.29 10.36 -5.97
CA TYR A 111 10.34 9.41 -5.62
C TYR A 111 10.07 8.02 -6.20
N ALA A 112 8.83 7.53 -6.10
CA ALA A 112 8.45 6.23 -6.65
C ALA A 112 8.62 6.18 -8.17
N ILE A 113 8.19 7.22 -8.89
CA ILE A 113 8.32 7.29 -10.36
C ILE A 113 9.80 7.20 -10.75
N VAL A 114 10.65 8.04 -10.14
CA VAL A 114 12.09 8.05 -10.43
C VAL A 114 12.71 6.68 -10.16
N LYS A 115 12.37 6.04 -9.03
CA LYS A 115 12.97 4.76 -8.64
C LYS A 115 12.44 3.57 -9.42
N ILE A 116 11.18 3.57 -9.83
CA ILE A 116 10.66 2.54 -10.74
C ILE A 116 11.37 2.63 -12.09
N ILE A 117 11.49 3.83 -12.66
CA ILE A 117 12.16 4.04 -13.95
C ILE A 117 13.64 3.64 -13.87
N ALA A 118 14.33 4.05 -12.81
CA ALA A 118 15.74 3.71 -12.59
C ALA A 118 16.00 2.20 -12.43
N ALA A 119 15.01 1.42 -12.00
CA ALA A 119 15.12 -0.03 -11.84
C ALA A 119 15.10 -0.80 -13.18
N VAL A 120 14.43 -0.26 -14.20
CA VAL A 120 14.09 -1.01 -15.42
C VAL A 120 15.32 -1.53 -16.16
N PRO A 121 16.39 -0.75 -16.40
CA PRO A 121 17.56 -1.25 -17.10
C PRO A 121 18.20 -2.45 -16.39
N ALA A 122 18.42 -2.34 -15.08
CA ALA A 122 19.02 -3.41 -14.29
C ALA A 122 18.16 -4.69 -14.29
N LEU A 123 16.83 -4.54 -14.20
CA LEU A 123 15.88 -5.66 -14.30
C LEU A 123 15.95 -6.37 -15.67
N LEU A 124 16.13 -5.62 -16.76
CA LEU A 124 16.20 -6.16 -18.12
C LEU A 124 17.56 -6.82 -18.41
N HIS A 125 18.65 -6.26 -17.89
CA HIS A 125 20.00 -6.78 -18.12
C HIS A 125 20.37 -7.95 -17.22
N HIS A 126 20.00 -7.90 -15.94
CA HIS A 126 20.44 -8.87 -14.92
C HIS A 126 19.31 -9.77 -14.43
N GLY A 127 18.08 -9.57 -14.92
CA GLY A 127 16.89 -10.22 -14.37
C GLY A 127 16.56 -9.70 -12.97
N VAL A 128 15.52 -10.27 -12.35
CA VAL A 128 15.08 -9.87 -11.01
C VAL A 128 15.72 -10.77 -9.97
N ASP A 129 16.32 -10.19 -8.94
CA ASP A 129 16.80 -10.94 -7.78
C ASP A 129 15.64 -11.79 -7.21
N ARG A 130 15.90 -13.08 -7.01
CA ARG A 130 14.89 -14.05 -6.56
C ARG A 130 14.33 -13.68 -5.19
N ASP A 131 15.16 -13.16 -4.30
CA ASP A 131 14.77 -12.80 -2.93
C ASP A 131 13.95 -11.51 -2.93
N ALA A 132 14.18 -10.65 -3.91
CA ALA A 132 13.46 -9.39 -4.07
C ALA A 132 12.30 -9.44 -5.08
N ALA A 133 12.08 -10.56 -5.77
CA ALA A 133 11.02 -10.71 -6.77
C ALA A 133 9.61 -10.33 -6.26
N PRO A 134 9.20 -10.64 -5.01
CA PRO A 134 7.93 -10.16 -4.45
C PRO A 134 7.76 -8.64 -4.45
N THR A 135 8.86 -7.88 -4.38
CA THR A 135 8.83 -6.40 -4.34
C THR A 135 8.33 -5.78 -5.63
N LEU A 136 8.32 -6.51 -6.76
CA LEU A 136 7.76 -6.02 -8.03
C LEU A 136 6.30 -5.58 -7.90
N MET A 137 5.56 -6.20 -6.98
CA MET A 137 4.16 -5.89 -6.72
C MET A 137 3.96 -4.70 -5.76
N ILE A 138 5.01 -4.06 -5.25
CA ILE A 138 4.91 -2.92 -4.31
C ILE A 138 4.19 -1.70 -4.92
N ALA A 139 4.18 -1.58 -6.24
CA ALA A 139 3.41 -0.56 -6.93
C ALA A 139 1.90 -0.67 -6.64
N VAL A 140 1.38 -1.89 -6.42
CA VAL A 140 -0.03 -2.15 -6.13
C VAL A 140 -0.49 -1.46 -4.83
N PRO A 141 0.14 -1.72 -3.66
CA PRO A 141 -0.23 -1.03 -2.44
C PRO A 141 0.14 0.45 -2.47
N LEU A 142 1.20 0.88 -3.18
CA LEU A 142 1.51 2.29 -3.33
C LEU A 142 0.41 3.06 -4.07
N VAL A 143 -0.08 2.55 -5.20
CA VAL A 143 -1.19 3.17 -5.94
C VAL A 143 -2.44 3.20 -5.07
N THR A 144 -2.72 2.12 -4.34
CA THR A 144 -3.88 2.04 -3.43
C THR A 144 -3.87 3.19 -2.41
N ILE A 145 -2.76 3.39 -1.71
CA ILE A 145 -2.71 4.37 -0.62
C ILE A 145 -2.73 5.81 -1.14
N LEU A 146 -2.09 6.08 -2.29
CA LEU A 146 -2.18 7.37 -2.95
C LEU A 146 -3.61 7.63 -3.45
N SER A 147 -4.29 6.61 -3.98
CA SER A 147 -5.70 6.70 -4.35
C SER A 147 -6.59 6.99 -3.15
N ILE A 148 -6.41 6.29 -2.02
CA ILE A 148 -7.17 6.55 -0.79
C ILE A 148 -6.90 7.96 -0.26
N MET A 149 -5.65 8.42 -0.32
CA MET A 149 -5.27 9.78 0.08
C MET A 149 -6.06 10.81 -0.74
N ILE A 150 -6.04 10.71 -2.06
CA ILE A 150 -6.76 11.62 -2.96
C ILE A 150 -8.27 11.54 -2.70
N MET A 151 -8.85 10.34 -2.56
CA MET A 151 -10.28 10.18 -2.24
C MET A 151 -10.67 10.86 -0.92
N ARG A 152 -9.78 10.85 0.08
CA ARG A 152 -10.03 11.51 1.38
C ARG A 152 -9.91 13.03 1.27
N GLN A 153 -8.93 13.51 0.53
CA GLN A 153 -8.78 14.94 0.25
C GLN A 153 -9.98 15.47 -0.55
N ASP A 154 -10.43 14.73 -1.56
CA ASP A 154 -11.61 15.06 -2.36
C ASP A 154 -12.87 15.20 -1.52
N HIS A 155 -13.09 14.28 -0.57
CA HIS A 155 -14.19 14.40 0.37
C HIS A 155 -14.12 15.70 1.19
N GLY A 156 -12.94 16.02 1.75
CA GLY A 156 -12.73 17.25 2.52
C GLY A 156 -12.88 18.52 1.68
N LEU A 157 -12.41 18.50 0.43
CA LEU A 157 -12.63 19.57 -0.53
C LEU A 157 -14.13 19.79 -0.77
N HIS A 158 -14.89 18.71 -0.97
CA HIS A 158 -16.33 18.77 -1.21
C HIS A 158 -17.12 19.25 0.01
N THR A 159 -16.82 18.76 1.21
CA THR A 159 -17.62 19.10 2.41
C THR A 159 -17.27 20.45 3.02
N THR A 160 -16.06 20.97 2.79
CA THR A 160 -15.52 22.10 3.57
C THR A 160 -15.01 23.25 2.71
N LEU A 161 -14.58 22.99 1.48
CA LEU A 161 -13.93 23.98 0.60
C LEU A 161 -14.67 24.15 -0.74
N GLU A 162 -15.93 23.70 -0.81
CA GLU A 162 -16.79 23.83 -2.01
C GLU A 162 -16.16 23.23 -3.29
N GLY A 163 -15.31 22.22 -3.14
CA GLY A 163 -14.75 21.46 -4.25
C GLY A 163 -15.81 20.57 -4.90
N HIS A 164 -15.84 20.53 -6.22
CA HIS A 164 -16.83 19.73 -6.96
C HIS A 164 -16.13 18.70 -7.85
N THR A 165 -16.21 17.44 -7.46
CA THR A 165 -15.74 16.29 -8.24
C THR A 165 -16.94 15.42 -8.58
N THR A 166 -17.06 15.02 -9.85
CA THR A 166 -18.20 14.21 -10.27
C THR A 166 -17.97 12.72 -9.97
N ALA A 167 -19.07 11.95 -9.93
CA ALA A 167 -18.97 10.50 -9.84
C ALA A 167 -18.21 9.90 -11.05
N ALA A 168 -18.34 10.51 -12.24
CA ALA A 168 -17.62 10.10 -13.43
C ALA A 168 -16.10 10.30 -13.29
N ASP A 169 -15.67 11.43 -12.73
CA ASP A 169 -14.25 11.69 -12.45
C ASP A 169 -13.68 10.66 -11.47
N THR A 170 -14.43 10.37 -10.41
CA THR A 170 -14.08 9.36 -9.40
C THR A 170 -13.97 7.96 -10.02
N LEU A 171 -14.93 7.58 -10.87
CA LEU A 171 -14.90 6.32 -11.61
C LEU A 171 -13.64 6.21 -12.47
N MET A 172 -13.35 7.23 -13.28
CA MET A 172 -12.18 7.24 -14.17
C MET A 172 -10.87 7.22 -13.39
N PHE A 173 -10.79 7.94 -12.27
CA PHE A 173 -9.65 7.92 -11.37
C PHE A 173 -9.38 6.53 -10.79
N LEU A 174 -10.41 5.90 -10.22
CA LEU A 174 -10.30 4.57 -9.62
C LEU A 174 -10.03 3.49 -10.68
N ALA A 175 -10.63 3.61 -11.87
CA ALA A 175 -10.36 2.72 -13.00
C ALA A 175 -8.88 2.75 -13.42
N LYS A 176 -8.28 3.95 -13.50
CA LYS A 176 -6.83 4.10 -13.75
C LYS A 176 -6.01 3.43 -12.66
N GLY A 177 -6.39 3.60 -11.39
CA GLY A 177 -5.75 2.94 -10.26
C GLY A 177 -5.79 1.40 -10.37
N ILE A 178 -6.96 0.82 -10.60
CA ILE A 178 -7.14 -0.63 -10.80
C ILE A 178 -6.33 -1.12 -12.01
N SER A 179 -6.31 -0.37 -13.10
CA SER A 179 -5.57 -0.75 -14.31
C SER A 179 -4.07 -0.86 -14.04
N ILE A 180 -3.50 0.10 -13.30
CA ILE A 180 -2.09 0.05 -12.87
C ILE A 180 -1.86 -1.16 -11.95
N GLN A 181 -2.76 -1.41 -11.00
CA GLN A 181 -2.64 -2.58 -10.12
C GLN A 181 -2.63 -3.90 -10.88
N LEU A 182 -3.54 -4.08 -11.84
CA LEU A 182 -3.60 -5.30 -12.66
C LEU A 182 -2.32 -5.49 -13.47
N ALA A 183 -1.73 -4.42 -14.01
CA ALA A 183 -0.47 -4.49 -14.72
C ALA A 183 0.69 -4.99 -13.83
N PHE A 184 0.87 -4.40 -12.64
CA PHE A 184 1.94 -4.82 -11.73
C PHE A 184 1.68 -6.18 -11.05
N LEU A 185 0.41 -6.54 -10.80
CA LEU A 185 0.04 -7.88 -10.36
C LEU A 185 0.38 -8.92 -11.44
N GLY A 186 0.06 -8.64 -12.69
CA GLY A 186 0.39 -9.50 -13.83
C GLY A 186 1.90 -9.66 -14.01
N LEU A 187 2.65 -8.56 -13.97
CA LEU A 187 4.11 -8.57 -14.04
C LEU A 187 4.73 -9.40 -12.90
N GLY A 188 4.37 -9.10 -11.65
CA GLY A 188 4.88 -9.81 -10.49
C GLY A 188 4.55 -11.30 -10.54
N TRP A 189 3.32 -11.65 -10.94
CA TRP A 189 2.91 -13.04 -11.10
C TRP A 189 3.74 -13.77 -12.16
N ALA A 190 3.94 -13.16 -13.33
CA ALA A 190 4.72 -13.74 -14.42
C ALA A 190 6.16 -14.03 -13.99
N VAL A 191 6.81 -13.08 -13.32
CA VAL A 191 8.20 -13.22 -12.83
C VAL A 191 8.30 -14.26 -11.71
N LEU A 192 7.41 -14.21 -10.71
CA LEU A 192 7.41 -15.19 -9.61
C LEU A 192 7.15 -16.61 -10.12
N LYS A 193 6.30 -16.77 -11.14
CA LYS A 193 6.03 -18.06 -11.79
C LYS A 193 7.25 -18.55 -12.57
N SER A 194 7.91 -17.70 -13.37
CA SER A 194 9.08 -18.10 -14.18
C SER A 194 10.26 -18.54 -13.31
N GLN A 195 10.43 -17.90 -12.14
CA GLN A 195 11.46 -18.30 -11.18
C GLN A 195 11.07 -19.52 -10.33
N GLY A 196 9.84 -20.02 -10.42
CA GLY A 196 9.34 -21.08 -9.55
C GLY A 196 9.26 -20.67 -8.07
N TYR A 197 9.09 -19.37 -7.80
CA TYR A 197 9.02 -18.81 -6.44
C TYR A 197 7.86 -19.42 -5.66
N PHE A 198 6.67 -19.50 -6.28
CA PHE A 198 5.49 -20.09 -5.66
C PHE A 198 5.71 -21.54 -5.23
N LYS A 199 6.32 -22.36 -6.10
CA LYS A 199 6.61 -23.78 -5.79
C LYS A 199 7.65 -23.94 -4.69
N SER A 200 8.57 -22.99 -4.56
CA SER A 200 9.69 -23.07 -3.61
C SER A 200 9.31 -22.52 -2.24
N TYR A 201 8.80 -21.28 -2.21
CA TYR A 201 8.73 -20.46 -0.99
C TYR A 201 7.32 -20.16 -0.50
N VAL A 202 6.30 -20.30 -1.35
CA VAL A 202 4.90 -20.04 -0.97
C VAL A 202 4.17 -21.35 -0.67
N PHE A 203 4.27 -22.32 -1.59
CA PHE A 203 3.61 -23.62 -1.49
C PHE A 203 4.57 -24.77 -1.16
N GLY A 204 5.88 -24.55 -1.28
CA GLY A 204 6.91 -25.53 -0.93
C GLY A 204 7.35 -25.44 0.53
N ASP A 205 8.45 -26.11 0.84
CA ASP A 205 8.98 -26.22 2.20
C ASP A 205 10.04 -25.17 2.54
N LYS A 206 10.59 -24.46 1.54
CA LYS A 206 11.64 -23.46 1.78
C LYS A 206 11.05 -22.18 2.37
N THR A 207 11.67 -21.66 3.41
CA THR A 207 11.27 -20.39 4.03
C THR A 207 12.01 -19.20 3.42
N HIS A 208 11.31 -18.11 3.15
CA HIS A 208 11.91 -16.85 2.74
C HIS A 208 11.05 -15.66 3.22
N VAL A 209 11.68 -14.70 3.90
CA VAL A 209 10.99 -13.55 4.53
C VAL A 209 10.29 -12.67 3.50
N GLY A 210 10.87 -12.54 2.30
CA GLY A 210 10.26 -11.82 1.17
C GLY A 210 8.87 -12.35 0.76
N SER A 211 8.51 -13.58 1.11
CA SER A 211 7.17 -14.14 0.81
C SER A 211 6.05 -13.35 1.49
N TYR A 212 6.31 -12.74 2.65
CA TYR A 212 5.33 -11.88 3.32
C TYR A 212 5.01 -10.60 2.53
N ALA A 213 5.92 -10.15 1.65
CA ALA A 213 5.66 -9.00 0.80
C ALA A 213 4.53 -9.25 -0.21
N LEU A 214 4.19 -10.51 -0.50
CA LEU A 214 3.06 -10.89 -1.37
C LEU A 214 1.68 -10.61 -0.76
N VAL A 215 1.61 -10.43 0.57
CA VAL A 215 0.35 -10.21 1.29
C VAL A 215 -0.23 -8.84 0.97
N CYS A 216 0.60 -7.80 1.00
CA CYS A 216 0.15 -6.42 0.87
C CYS A 216 -0.51 -6.11 -0.49
N PRO A 217 0.02 -6.56 -1.64
CA PRO A 217 -0.62 -6.38 -2.94
C PRO A 217 -2.05 -6.93 -3.03
N GLY A 218 -2.31 -8.14 -2.49
CA GLY A 218 -3.66 -8.72 -2.53
C GLY A 218 -4.67 -7.97 -1.67
N VAL A 219 -4.26 -7.54 -0.46
CA VAL A 219 -5.09 -6.71 0.43
C VAL A 219 -5.36 -5.36 -0.23
N ALA A 220 -4.33 -4.74 -0.80
CA ALA A 220 -4.46 -3.40 -1.37
C ALA A 220 -5.32 -3.39 -2.65
N PHE A 221 -5.20 -4.43 -3.48
CA PHE A 221 -6.15 -4.67 -4.58
C PHE A 221 -7.58 -4.81 -4.08
N SER A 222 -7.81 -5.64 -3.04
CA SER A 222 -9.14 -5.78 -2.44
C SER A 222 -9.71 -4.44 -1.97
N VAL A 223 -8.92 -3.62 -1.28
CA VAL A 223 -9.35 -2.31 -0.78
C VAL A 223 -9.71 -1.37 -1.93
N LEU A 224 -8.83 -1.22 -2.93
CA LEU A 224 -9.11 -0.31 -4.05
C LEU A 224 -10.31 -0.79 -4.87
N MET A 225 -10.50 -2.11 -5.00
CA MET A 225 -11.65 -2.69 -5.67
C MET A 225 -12.96 -2.31 -4.95
N HIS A 226 -12.99 -2.30 -3.62
CA HIS A 226 -14.17 -1.82 -2.88
C HIS A 226 -14.44 -0.33 -3.12
N PHE A 227 -13.42 0.51 -3.20
CA PHE A 227 -13.59 1.92 -3.60
C PHE A 227 -14.15 2.01 -5.03
N PHE A 228 -13.58 1.28 -5.98
CA PHE A 228 -14.01 1.28 -7.37
C PHE A 228 -15.46 0.82 -7.53
N ILE A 229 -15.87 -0.24 -6.82
CA ILE A 229 -17.25 -0.75 -6.85
C ILE A 229 -18.22 0.29 -6.25
N ASN A 230 -17.95 0.82 -5.05
CA ASN A 230 -18.93 1.63 -4.33
C ASN A 230 -18.92 3.11 -4.74
N LYS A 231 -17.74 3.70 -4.94
CA LYS A 231 -17.55 5.12 -5.29
C LYS A 231 -17.35 5.36 -6.78
N GLY A 232 -16.99 4.32 -7.54
CA GLY A 232 -17.03 4.34 -8.99
C GLY A 232 -18.38 3.84 -9.50
N LEU A 233 -18.53 2.53 -9.62
CA LEU A 233 -19.62 1.90 -10.38
C LEU A 233 -21.02 2.16 -9.81
N VAL A 234 -21.20 2.05 -8.49
CA VAL A 234 -22.50 2.30 -7.85
C VAL A 234 -22.85 3.78 -7.87
N ALA A 235 -21.88 4.66 -7.59
CA ALA A 235 -22.10 6.10 -7.55
C ALA A 235 -22.41 6.70 -8.93
N THR A 236 -21.95 6.07 -10.01
CA THR A 236 -22.29 6.44 -11.40
C THR A 236 -23.52 5.71 -11.95
N HIS A 237 -24.20 4.89 -11.13
CA HIS A 237 -25.34 4.07 -11.55
C HIS A 237 -25.04 3.08 -12.69
N ILE A 238 -23.77 2.69 -12.87
CA ILE A 238 -23.39 1.64 -13.83
C ILE A 238 -23.85 0.26 -13.33
N ILE A 239 -23.83 0.06 -12.00
CA ILE A 239 -24.37 -1.14 -11.36
C ILE A 239 -25.26 -0.76 -10.17
N ASP A 240 -26.25 -1.60 -9.89
CA ASP A 240 -27.09 -1.45 -8.71
C ASP A 240 -26.39 -1.96 -7.46
N LYS A 241 -26.50 -1.18 -6.38
CA LYS A 241 -26.03 -1.59 -5.06
C LYS A 241 -26.77 -2.87 -4.63
N PHE A 242 -26.02 -3.86 -4.17
CA PHE A 242 -26.53 -5.19 -3.78
C PHE A 242 -27.14 -6.03 -4.91
N GLY A 243 -27.03 -5.61 -6.18
CA GLY A 243 -27.39 -6.42 -7.33
C GLY A 243 -26.38 -7.53 -7.61
N THR A 244 -26.66 -8.35 -8.63
CA THR A 244 -25.80 -9.48 -9.02
C THR A 244 -24.39 -9.02 -9.41
N ALA A 245 -24.27 -7.96 -10.23
CA ALA A 245 -22.98 -7.43 -10.65
C ALA A 245 -22.16 -6.90 -9.46
N TYR A 246 -22.83 -6.23 -8.50
CA TYR A 246 -22.20 -5.77 -7.27
C TYR A 246 -21.58 -6.94 -6.49
N TRP A 247 -22.37 -7.97 -6.21
CA TRP A 247 -21.89 -9.13 -5.46
C TRP A 247 -20.81 -9.94 -6.19
N ALA A 248 -20.91 -10.07 -7.51
CA ALA A 248 -19.88 -10.73 -8.31
C ALA A 248 -18.52 -10.03 -8.20
N LEU A 249 -18.49 -8.70 -8.34
CA LEU A 249 -17.26 -7.91 -8.22
C LEU A 249 -16.75 -7.86 -6.77
N THR A 250 -17.64 -7.71 -5.79
CA THR A 250 -17.27 -7.76 -4.37
C THR A 250 -16.71 -9.12 -3.99
N ALA A 251 -17.23 -10.22 -4.54
CA ALA A 251 -16.69 -11.55 -4.29
C ALA A 251 -15.22 -11.66 -4.73
N VAL A 252 -14.82 -11.06 -5.85
CA VAL A 252 -13.41 -11.03 -6.28
C VAL A 252 -12.54 -10.33 -5.21
N ALA A 253 -12.99 -9.19 -4.70
CA ALA A 253 -12.27 -8.46 -3.65
C ALA A 253 -12.18 -9.26 -2.34
N LEU A 254 -13.26 -9.93 -1.95
CA LEU A 254 -13.30 -10.77 -0.75
C LEU A 254 -12.42 -12.02 -0.87
N ILE A 255 -12.40 -12.66 -2.04
CA ILE A 255 -11.52 -13.81 -2.32
C ILE A 255 -10.05 -13.37 -2.23
N ALA A 256 -9.70 -12.22 -2.81
CA ALA A 256 -8.35 -11.68 -2.69
C ALA A 256 -7.96 -11.45 -1.23
N GLN A 257 -8.84 -10.83 -0.43
CA GLN A 257 -8.61 -10.61 1.00
C GLN A 257 -8.43 -11.92 1.77
N PHE A 258 -9.34 -12.88 1.56
CA PHE A 258 -9.29 -14.18 2.24
C PHE A 258 -8.03 -14.96 1.87
N ALA A 259 -7.64 -14.95 0.60
CA ALA A 259 -6.41 -15.58 0.13
C ALA A 259 -5.18 -15.01 0.83
N MET A 260 -5.14 -13.68 1.08
CA MET A 260 -4.03 -13.06 1.81
C MET A 260 -4.01 -13.44 3.30
N VAL A 261 -5.17 -13.58 3.94
CA VAL A 261 -5.25 -14.09 5.32
C VAL A 261 -4.73 -15.52 5.39
N VAL A 262 -5.18 -16.39 4.47
CA VAL A 262 -4.70 -17.78 4.37
C VAL A 262 -3.20 -17.82 4.11
N LEU A 263 -2.69 -16.94 3.24
CA LEU A 263 -1.26 -16.83 2.97
C LEU A 263 -0.46 -16.48 4.22
N VAL A 264 -0.89 -15.51 5.02
CA VAL A 264 -0.23 -15.16 6.30
C VAL A 264 -0.22 -16.36 7.25
N LEU A 265 -1.37 -17.03 7.43
CA LEU A 265 -1.46 -18.20 8.31
C LEU A 265 -0.55 -19.35 7.85
N ARG A 266 -0.47 -19.56 6.54
CA ARG A 266 0.42 -20.55 5.94
C ARG A 266 1.89 -20.20 6.16
N LEU A 267 2.29 -18.96 5.82
CA LEU A 267 3.67 -18.51 5.98
C LEU A 267 4.10 -18.56 7.46
N ASN A 268 3.23 -18.18 8.39
CA ASN A 268 3.49 -18.27 9.82
C ASN A 268 3.73 -19.72 10.25
N ARG A 269 2.86 -20.65 9.83
CA ARG A 269 3.04 -22.08 10.10
C ARG A 269 4.35 -22.63 9.53
N GLN A 270 4.75 -22.14 8.36
CA GLN A 270 5.96 -22.58 7.69
C GLN A 270 7.23 -22.04 8.36
N HIS A 271 7.24 -20.79 8.80
CA HIS A 271 8.41 -20.15 9.43
C HIS A 271 8.57 -20.50 10.91
N PHE A 272 7.46 -20.71 11.63
CA PHE A 272 7.45 -20.87 13.08
C PHE A 272 6.85 -22.20 13.56
N GLY A 273 6.52 -23.12 12.65
CA GLY A 273 6.10 -24.47 13.00
C GLY A 273 7.24 -25.23 13.68
N MET A 274 6.93 -26.01 14.73
CA MET A 274 7.91 -26.89 15.37
C MET A 274 8.52 -27.82 14.34
N ALA A 275 9.85 -27.80 14.21
CA ALA A 275 10.57 -28.76 13.39
C ALA A 275 10.23 -30.17 13.89
N ARG A 276 9.78 -31.05 12.99
CA ARG A 276 9.71 -32.48 13.33
C ARG A 276 11.16 -32.92 13.60
N PRO A 277 11.47 -33.49 14.78
CA PRO A 277 12.80 -34.02 15.02
C PRO A 277 13.10 -35.01 13.90
N SER A 278 14.17 -34.73 13.14
CA SER A 278 14.75 -35.70 12.23
C SER A 278 15.11 -36.90 13.11
N ALA A 279 14.44 -38.04 12.88
CA ALA A 279 14.84 -39.28 13.51
C ALA A 279 16.25 -39.59 12.98
N VAL A 280 17.26 -39.32 13.80
CA VAL A 280 18.61 -39.80 13.56
C VAL A 280 18.53 -41.32 13.70
N PRO A 281 18.84 -42.10 12.64
CA PRO A 281 18.91 -43.55 12.78
C PRO A 281 19.92 -43.88 13.87
N ALA A 282 19.54 -44.72 14.82
CA ALA A 282 20.52 -45.29 15.73
C ALA A 282 21.42 -46.22 14.91
N GLU A 283 22.71 -45.88 14.82
CA GLU A 283 23.77 -46.82 14.43
C GLU A 283 23.92 -47.93 15.46
#